data_AF-A0A560UPU4-F1
#
_entry.id   AF-A0A560UPU4-F1
#
_cell.length_a   1.000
_cell.length_b   1.000
_cell.length_c   1.000
_cell.angle_alpha   90.00
_cell.angle_beta   90.00
_cell.angle_gamma   90.00
#
_symmetry.space_group_name_H-M   'P 1'
#
loop_
_entity.id
_entity.type
_entity.pdbx_description
1 polymer ?
#
loop_
_entity_poly.entity_id
_entity_poly.type
_entity_poly.pdbx_seq_one_letter_code
_entity_poly.pdbx_strand_id
1 'polypeptide(L)'
;MIESAKAQAGADPGRRWYREISLGQWGVLIGVWCVWALDAFDFLLVTFVLTDIAKAFSVAPSTASLLILATFGVRWLGGLMFGSLSDRIGRKIPLLIALAWFTVGGALTGIAWSFASILVFRLLLGFGMAPIFALGSTIIAETWPEKHRAIGIGMLDAGWGIGAILAAIVYGLVYPHFGWRVLFFVGIVPSAILGWLLYRYLPESPMWQRSQQQAKAGGRWPAFRLFAEHPWLVLVLALMLIFLQFAAWPLQGLLPTFLKGLNFSAATISWLTSASAVGQIFGFSASGFVVEYLGRKKGLALLLILGSASVYALVSSVNVMPLAVVFAFFSGFFIVGAGGCYATIIAENLPGNVRGSGVGFIYNIGVFGGGIAPYVVLSSIRTLHLDMAVGIWVFTLIGVLLGLAIIFGFVKETKGVSLLHVD
;
A
#
# COMPACT_ATOMS: atom_id res chain seq x y z
N MET A 1 -28.60 -24.51 18.68
CA MET A 1 -28.87 -23.18 18.08
C MET A 1 -29.36 -22.13 19.09
N ILE A 2 -29.96 -22.51 20.23
CA ILE A 2 -30.44 -21.54 21.24
C ILE A 2 -29.37 -21.25 22.34
N GLU A 3 -28.44 -22.17 22.59
CA GLU A 3 -27.33 -21.94 23.55
C GLU A 3 -26.20 -21.06 22.97
N SER A 4 -26.02 -21.03 21.65
CA SER A 4 -25.05 -20.14 20.98
C SER A 4 -25.48 -18.66 20.99
N ALA A 5 -26.77 -18.38 21.20
CA ALA A 5 -27.30 -17.02 21.31
C ALA A 5 -27.14 -16.43 22.72
N LYS A 6 -27.07 -17.27 23.77
CA LYS A 6 -26.86 -16.81 25.15
C LYS A 6 -25.40 -16.47 25.48
N ALA A 7 -24.43 -16.97 24.72
CA ALA A 7 -23.03 -16.58 24.85
C ALA A 7 -22.72 -15.19 24.26
N GLN A 8 -23.63 -14.62 23.46
CA GLN A 8 -23.50 -13.26 22.89
C GLN A 8 -24.19 -12.17 23.74
N ALA A 9 -24.87 -12.54 24.83
CA ALA A 9 -25.62 -11.62 25.69
C ALA A 9 -24.84 -11.13 26.93
N GLY A 10 -23.50 -11.02 26.81
CA GLY A 10 -22.60 -10.56 27.89
C GLY A 10 -21.83 -9.29 27.54
N ALA A 11 -22.35 -8.43 26.66
CA ALA A 11 -21.72 -7.17 26.32
C ALA A 11 -22.13 -6.10 27.34
N ASP A 12 -21.25 -5.84 28.31
CA ASP A 12 -21.31 -4.66 29.17
C ASP A 12 -21.19 -3.39 28.29
N PRO A 13 -22.23 -2.53 28.21
CA PRO A 13 -22.24 -1.33 27.36
C PRO A 13 -21.10 -0.34 27.66
N GLY A 14 -20.42 -0.48 28.81
CA GLY A 14 -19.27 0.34 29.20
C GLY A 14 -17.89 -0.23 28.81
N ARG A 15 -17.81 -1.43 28.23
CA ARG A 15 -16.51 -2.05 27.91
C ARG A 15 -15.92 -1.42 26.66
N ARG A 16 -14.75 -0.78 26.80
CA ARG A 16 -14.01 -0.19 25.68
C ARG A 16 -13.67 -1.30 24.66
N TRP A 17 -13.91 -1.03 23.38
CA TRP A 17 -13.81 -2.00 22.27
C TRP A 17 -12.52 -2.83 22.27
N TYR A 18 -11.38 -2.21 22.59
CA TYR A 18 -10.07 -2.88 22.60
C TYR A 18 -9.91 -3.95 23.69
N ARG A 19 -10.78 -3.97 24.70
CA ARG A 19 -10.82 -5.02 25.75
C ARG A 19 -11.58 -6.27 25.31
N GLU A 20 -12.31 -6.21 24.20
CA GLU A 20 -12.98 -7.36 23.58
C GLU A 20 -12.02 -8.16 22.69
N ILE A 21 -10.82 -7.63 22.43
CA ILE A 21 -9.76 -8.26 21.64
C ILE A 21 -8.78 -8.96 22.59
N SER A 22 -8.61 -10.27 22.40
CA SER A 22 -7.66 -11.08 23.16
C SER A 22 -6.21 -10.71 22.85
N LEU A 23 -5.29 -11.00 23.78
CA LEU A 23 -3.85 -10.81 23.56
C LEU A 23 -3.32 -11.59 22.35
N GLY A 24 -3.89 -12.77 22.06
CA GLY A 24 -3.55 -13.54 20.87
C GLY A 24 -3.95 -12.84 19.57
N GLN A 25 -5.15 -12.25 19.51
CA GLN A 25 -5.63 -11.47 18.35
C GLN A 25 -4.79 -10.20 18.12
N TRP A 26 -4.36 -9.54 19.19
CA TRP A 26 -3.39 -8.44 19.10
C TRP A 26 -2.03 -8.91 18.59
N GLY A 27 -1.53 -10.05 19.09
CA GLY A 27 -0.28 -10.65 18.61
C GLY A 27 -0.31 -11.01 17.12
N VAL A 28 -1.44 -11.52 16.64
CA VAL A 28 -1.68 -11.79 15.21
C VAL A 28 -1.61 -10.50 14.39
N LEU A 29 -2.32 -9.45 14.82
CA LEU A 29 -2.29 -8.14 14.15
C LEU A 29 -0.86 -7.60 14.11
N ILE A 30 -0.15 -7.55 15.23
CA ILE A 30 1.22 -7.04 15.32
C ILE A 30 2.15 -7.84 14.40
N GLY A 31 2.04 -9.17 14.39
CA GLY A 31 2.85 -10.03 13.54
C GLY A 31 2.69 -9.71 12.06
N VAL A 32 1.45 -9.68 11.58
CA VAL A 32 1.13 -9.36 10.17
C VAL A 32 1.47 -7.90 9.83
N TRP A 33 1.21 -6.98 10.74
CA TRP A 33 1.53 -5.56 10.61
C TRP A 33 3.02 -5.32 10.45
N CYS A 34 3.86 -6.02 11.22
CA CYS A 34 5.30 -5.97 11.06
C CYS A 34 5.76 -6.48 9.69
N VAL A 35 5.10 -7.52 9.13
CA VAL A 35 5.42 -7.99 7.77
C VAL A 35 5.08 -6.90 6.75
N TRP A 36 3.92 -6.27 6.88
CA TRP A 36 3.52 -5.17 6.00
C TRP A 36 4.44 -3.95 6.10
N ALA A 37 4.88 -3.61 7.31
CA ALA A 37 5.85 -2.53 7.52
C ALA A 37 7.23 -2.86 6.93
N LEU A 38 7.72 -4.10 7.07
CA LEU A 38 9.00 -4.53 6.48
C LEU A 38 8.96 -4.59 4.95
N ASP A 39 7.81 -4.98 4.38
CA ASP A 39 7.59 -4.96 2.93
C ASP A 39 7.64 -3.52 2.39
N ALA A 40 6.89 -2.60 3.02
CA ALA A 40 6.94 -1.18 2.68
C ALA A 40 8.35 -0.59 2.86
N PHE A 41 9.06 -0.97 3.92
CA PHE A 41 10.44 -0.58 4.17
C PHE A 41 11.36 -0.93 2.99
N ASP A 42 11.44 -2.21 2.60
CA ASP A 42 12.35 -2.63 1.50
C ASP A 42 11.96 -1.99 0.17
N PHE A 43 10.66 -1.98 -0.11
CA PHE A 43 10.13 -1.39 -1.33
C PHE A 43 10.53 0.09 -1.46
N LEU A 44 10.36 0.86 -0.37
CA LEU A 44 10.60 2.30 -0.38
C LEU A 44 12.09 2.65 -0.39
N LEU A 45 13.00 1.79 0.06
CA LEU A 45 14.44 2.08 -0.01
C LEU A 45 14.91 2.46 -1.42
N VAL A 46 14.34 1.88 -2.47
CA VAL A 46 14.67 2.24 -3.87
C VAL A 46 14.39 3.71 -4.18
N THR A 47 13.34 4.30 -3.62
CA THR A 47 12.97 5.68 -3.91
C THR A 47 14.01 6.67 -3.37
N PHE A 48 14.71 6.30 -2.29
CA PHE A 48 15.80 7.07 -1.69
C PHE A 48 17.10 7.01 -2.49
N VAL A 49 17.38 5.87 -3.12
CA VAL A 49 18.67 5.61 -3.80
C VAL A 49 18.57 5.57 -5.32
N LEU A 50 17.46 6.04 -5.87
CA LEU A 50 17.16 5.99 -7.30
C LEU A 50 18.26 6.63 -8.15
N THR A 51 18.74 7.80 -7.74
CA THR A 51 19.79 8.53 -8.45
C THR A 51 21.17 7.87 -8.29
N ASP A 52 21.42 7.14 -7.20
CA ASP A 52 22.66 6.39 -7.01
C ASP A 52 22.69 5.16 -7.90
N ILE A 53 21.57 4.44 -7.99
CA ILE A 53 21.41 3.32 -8.93
C ILE A 53 21.61 3.82 -10.36
N ALA A 54 20.99 4.94 -10.72
CA ALA A 54 21.14 5.54 -12.05
C ALA A 54 22.61 5.84 -12.39
N LYS A 55 23.34 6.45 -11.44
CA LYS A 55 24.79 6.74 -11.59
C LYS A 55 25.63 5.47 -11.63
N ALA A 56 25.38 4.52 -10.74
CA ALA A 56 26.18 3.30 -10.59
C ALA A 56 26.15 2.39 -11.82
N PHE A 57 25.05 2.42 -12.59
CA PHE A 57 24.90 1.63 -13.81
C PHE A 57 24.82 2.48 -15.08
N SER A 58 25.15 3.78 -14.98
CA SER A 58 25.17 4.73 -16.10
C SER A 58 23.87 4.77 -16.92
N VAL A 59 22.72 4.66 -16.23
CA VAL A 59 21.39 4.76 -16.85
C VAL A 59 20.73 6.10 -16.53
N ALA A 60 19.72 6.48 -17.32
CA ALA A 60 18.94 7.67 -17.02
C ALA A 60 18.16 7.51 -15.70
N PRO A 61 17.93 8.59 -14.92
CA PRO A 61 17.06 8.53 -13.74
C PRO A 61 15.64 8.04 -14.07
N SER A 62 15.09 8.42 -15.23
CA SER A 62 13.81 7.89 -15.72
C SER A 62 13.88 6.37 -15.89
N THR A 63 14.91 5.84 -16.56
CA THR A 63 15.12 4.39 -16.67
C THR A 63 15.24 3.73 -15.30
N ALA A 64 15.96 4.34 -14.34
CA ALA A 64 16.05 3.80 -12.98
C ALA A 64 14.69 3.74 -12.26
N SER A 65 13.79 4.69 -12.50
CA SER A 65 12.43 4.67 -11.91
C SER A 65 11.55 3.53 -12.40
N LEU A 66 11.91 2.88 -13.52
CA LEU A 66 11.24 1.66 -13.97
C LEU A 66 11.37 0.51 -12.96
N LEU A 67 12.30 0.56 -12.00
CA LEU A 67 12.37 -0.40 -10.91
C LEU A 67 11.11 -0.39 -10.01
N ILE A 68 10.50 0.79 -9.84
CA ILE A 68 9.25 0.95 -9.09
C ILE A 68 8.11 0.30 -9.89
N LEU A 69 8.03 0.61 -11.19
CA LEU A 69 7.07 -0.01 -12.10
C LEU A 69 7.23 -1.52 -12.18
N ALA A 70 8.45 -2.03 -12.27
CA ALA A 70 8.75 -3.45 -12.33
C ALA A 70 8.24 -4.17 -11.08
N THR A 71 8.47 -3.59 -9.90
CA THR A 71 8.01 -4.16 -8.64
C THR A 71 6.48 -4.17 -8.55
N PHE A 72 5.80 -3.12 -8.99
CA PHE A 72 4.34 -3.09 -8.98
C PHE A 72 3.67 -3.88 -10.10
N GLY A 73 4.30 -3.95 -11.27
CA GLY A 73 3.70 -4.51 -12.49
C GLY A 73 3.49 -6.03 -12.46
N VAL A 74 4.11 -6.72 -11.52
CA VAL A 74 3.97 -8.19 -11.34
C VAL A 74 3.19 -8.57 -10.09
N ARG A 75 2.73 -7.60 -9.30
CA ARG A 75 1.99 -7.86 -8.05
C ARG A 75 0.71 -8.67 -8.30
N TRP A 76 -0.02 -8.35 -9.37
CA TRP A 76 -1.25 -9.08 -9.70
C TRP A 76 -1.01 -10.59 -9.92
N LEU A 77 0.13 -10.98 -10.52
CA LEU A 77 0.51 -12.39 -10.68
C LEU A 77 0.77 -13.06 -9.33
N GLY A 78 1.52 -12.39 -8.46
CA GLY A 78 1.79 -12.84 -7.10
C GLY A 78 0.51 -13.03 -6.29
N GLY A 79 -0.39 -12.05 -6.33
CA GLY A 79 -1.67 -12.09 -5.63
C GLY A 79 -2.54 -13.28 -6.04
N LEU A 80 -2.60 -13.60 -7.34
CA LEU A 80 -3.33 -14.77 -7.83
C LEU A 80 -2.71 -16.08 -7.33
N MET A 81 -1.39 -16.23 -7.48
CA MET A 81 -0.71 -17.48 -7.10
C MET A 81 -0.76 -17.74 -5.60
N PHE A 82 -0.41 -16.74 -4.79
CA PHE A 82 -0.40 -16.89 -3.33
C PHE A 82 -1.80 -16.92 -2.72
N GLY A 83 -2.80 -16.33 -3.38
CA GLY A 83 -4.21 -16.52 -3.02
C GLY A 83 -4.64 -17.99 -3.19
N SER A 84 -4.34 -18.59 -4.35
CA SER A 84 -4.61 -20.03 -4.54
C SER A 84 -3.83 -20.91 -3.58
N LEU A 85 -2.58 -20.55 -3.29
CA LEU A 85 -1.74 -21.28 -2.36
C LEU A 85 -2.32 -21.23 -0.95
N SER A 86 -2.81 -20.07 -0.50
CA SER A 86 -3.36 -19.91 0.85
C SER A 86 -4.68 -20.60 1.10
N ASP A 87 -5.43 -20.88 0.04
CA ASP A 87 -6.59 -21.75 0.11
C ASP A 87 -6.22 -23.23 0.27
N ARG A 88 -5.08 -23.65 -0.28
CA ARG A 88 -4.64 -25.06 -0.25
C ARG A 88 -3.88 -25.44 1.02
N ILE A 89 -2.94 -24.61 1.46
CA ILE A 89 -1.98 -24.96 2.54
C ILE A 89 -2.12 -24.09 3.80
N GLY A 90 -3.21 -23.31 3.90
CA GLY A 90 -3.42 -22.37 5.00
C GLY A 90 -2.77 -21.01 4.74
N ARG A 91 -3.04 -20.03 5.61
CA ARG A 91 -2.61 -18.63 5.45
C ARG A 91 -1.21 -18.39 6.03
N LYS A 92 -0.80 -19.14 7.06
CA LYS A 92 0.49 -18.95 7.73
C LYS A 92 1.69 -19.23 6.82
N ILE A 93 1.69 -20.39 6.16
CA ILE A 93 2.83 -20.83 5.35
C ILE A 93 3.05 -19.91 4.13
N PRO A 94 2.02 -19.53 3.35
CA PRO A 94 2.19 -18.54 2.27
C PRO A 94 2.67 -17.18 2.75
N LEU A 95 2.26 -16.73 3.94
CA LEU A 95 2.77 -15.48 4.53
C LEU A 95 4.27 -15.58 4.83
N LEU A 96 4.74 -16.71 5.38
CA LEU A 96 6.16 -16.96 5.63
C LEU A 96 6.96 -17.08 4.33
N ILE A 97 6.42 -17.76 3.32
CA ILE A 97 7.03 -17.86 1.98
C ILE A 97 7.14 -16.46 1.38
N ALA A 98 6.07 -15.66 1.41
CA ALA A 98 6.08 -14.29 0.90
C ALA A 98 7.14 -13.43 1.62
N LEU A 99 7.21 -13.51 2.96
CA LEU A 99 8.22 -12.82 3.77
C LEU A 99 9.65 -13.18 3.36
N ALA A 100 9.95 -14.47 3.25
CA ALA A 100 11.25 -14.93 2.79
C ALA A 100 11.53 -14.47 1.35
N TRP A 101 10.53 -14.54 0.48
CA TRP A 101 10.64 -14.21 -0.94
C TRP A 101 11.01 -12.75 -1.18
N PHE A 102 10.29 -11.81 -0.55
CA PHE A 102 10.61 -10.39 -0.72
C PHE A 102 11.94 -10.03 -0.03
N THR A 103 12.25 -10.64 1.12
CA THR A 103 13.53 -10.41 1.83
C THR A 103 14.73 -10.85 0.97
N VAL A 104 14.64 -12.01 0.32
CA VAL A 104 15.67 -12.49 -0.61
C VAL A 104 15.74 -11.57 -1.84
N GLY A 105 14.60 -11.16 -2.41
CA GLY A 105 14.57 -10.21 -3.53
C GLY A 105 15.23 -8.86 -3.20
N GLY A 106 15.02 -8.36 -1.98
CA GLY A 106 15.66 -7.17 -1.45
C GLY A 106 17.18 -7.35 -1.37
N ALA A 107 17.64 -8.40 -0.70
CA ALA A 107 19.07 -8.73 -0.57
C ALA A 107 19.77 -8.89 -1.93
N LEU A 108 19.11 -9.55 -2.90
CA LEU A 108 19.62 -9.70 -4.26
C LEU A 108 19.81 -8.34 -4.95
N THR A 109 18.91 -7.37 -4.69
CA THR A 109 19.07 -5.99 -5.18
C THR A 109 20.37 -5.35 -4.67
N GLY A 110 20.77 -5.63 -3.42
CA GLY A 110 21.99 -5.09 -2.82
C GLY A 110 23.29 -5.60 -3.46
N ILE A 111 23.32 -6.86 -3.94
CA ILE A 111 24.49 -7.46 -4.61
C ILE A 111 24.49 -7.32 -6.14
N ALA A 112 23.51 -6.60 -6.69
CA ALA A 112 23.32 -6.54 -8.13
C ALA A 112 24.52 -5.93 -8.89
N TRP A 113 24.86 -6.56 -10.02
CA TRP A 113 26.03 -6.22 -10.85
C TRP A 113 25.68 -5.46 -12.14
N SER A 114 24.40 -5.36 -12.48
CA SER A 114 23.91 -4.61 -13.64
C SER A 114 22.51 -4.05 -13.39
N PHE A 115 22.12 -3.04 -14.16
CA PHE A 115 20.75 -2.50 -14.10
C PHE A 115 19.68 -3.58 -14.40
N ALA A 116 19.94 -4.42 -15.40
CA ALA A 116 19.06 -5.54 -15.75
C ALA A 116 18.90 -6.55 -14.59
N SER A 117 19.99 -6.86 -13.86
CA SER A 117 19.89 -7.73 -12.69
C SER A 117 19.01 -7.13 -11.58
N ILE A 118 19.10 -5.83 -11.30
CA ILE A 118 18.20 -5.16 -10.35
C ILE A 118 16.76 -5.25 -10.83
N LEU A 119 16.52 -5.00 -12.11
CA LEU A 119 15.18 -5.06 -12.69
C LEU A 119 14.56 -6.45 -12.49
N VAL A 120 15.31 -7.52 -12.76
CA VAL A 120 14.88 -8.91 -12.52
C VAL A 120 14.61 -9.17 -11.04
N PHE A 121 15.52 -8.76 -10.14
CA PHE A 121 15.32 -8.94 -8.70
C PHE A 121 14.10 -8.17 -8.18
N ARG A 122 13.81 -7.00 -8.75
CA ARG A 122 12.62 -6.18 -8.43
C ARG A 122 11.32 -6.82 -8.93
N LEU A 123 11.33 -7.45 -10.10
CA LEU A 123 10.22 -8.28 -10.56
C LEU A 123 10.00 -9.47 -9.61
N LEU A 124 11.06 -10.16 -9.21
CA LEU A 124 10.95 -11.26 -8.25
C LEU A 124 10.40 -10.79 -6.90
N LEU A 125 10.86 -9.63 -6.41
CA LEU A 125 10.38 -9.02 -5.17
C LEU A 125 8.89 -8.67 -5.26
N GLY A 126 8.49 -7.99 -6.33
CA GLY A 126 7.10 -7.58 -6.57
C GLY A 126 6.11 -8.75 -6.58
N PHE A 127 6.56 -9.92 -7.06
CA PHE A 127 5.77 -11.13 -7.04
C PHE A 127 5.50 -11.63 -5.61
N GLY A 128 6.48 -11.55 -4.70
CA GLY A 128 6.33 -11.92 -3.28
C GLY A 128 5.61 -10.88 -2.41
N MET A 129 5.59 -9.62 -2.85
CA MET A 129 4.98 -8.47 -2.14
C MET A 129 3.44 -8.55 -2.09
N ALA A 130 2.82 -8.93 -3.20
CA ALA A 130 1.37 -8.85 -3.39
C ALA A 130 0.48 -9.54 -2.33
N PRO A 131 0.78 -10.77 -1.87
CA PRO A 131 -0.11 -11.47 -0.94
C PRO A 131 -0.09 -10.94 0.49
N ILE A 132 0.91 -10.16 0.90
CA ILE A 132 1.12 -9.81 2.31
C ILE A 132 -0.10 -9.09 2.89
N PHE A 133 -0.58 -8.05 2.21
CA PHE A 133 -1.75 -7.30 2.63
C PHE A 133 -3.04 -8.14 2.55
N ALA A 134 -3.20 -8.93 1.49
CA ALA A 134 -4.40 -9.75 1.27
C ALA A 134 -4.51 -10.88 2.32
N LEU A 135 -3.42 -11.59 2.58
CA LEU A 135 -3.35 -12.62 3.62
C LEU A 135 -3.51 -12.00 5.00
N GLY A 136 -2.87 -10.86 5.24
CA GLY A 136 -2.94 -10.16 6.51
C GLY A 136 -4.34 -9.70 6.88
N SER A 137 -5.01 -9.01 5.96
CA SER A 137 -6.40 -8.57 6.13
C SER A 137 -7.36 -9.76 6.31
N THR A 138 -7.12 -10.87 5.59
CA THR A 138 -7.88 -12.11 5.74
C THR A 138 -7.68 -12.74 7.13
N ILE A 139 -6.44 -12.86 7.60
CA ILE A 139 -6.14 -13.41 8.93
C ILE A 139 -6.82 -12.57 10.02
N ILE A 140 -6.78 -11.24 9.92
CA ILE A 140 -7.48 -10.35 10.87
C ILE A 140 -8.99 -10.55 10.78
N ALA A 141 -9.57 -10.59 9.57
CA ALA A 141 -10.99 -10.82 9.38
C ALA A 141 -11.45 -12.18 9.94
N GLU A 142 -10.63 -13.22 9.82
CA GLU A 142 -10.95 -14.57 10.29
C GLU A 142 -10.74 -14.74 11.81
N THR A 143 -9.89 -13.92 12.44
CA THR A 143 -9.56 -14.03 13.87
C THR A 143 -10.27 -13.02 14.76
N TRP A 144 -10.53 -11.79 14.31
CA TRP A 144 -11.14 -10.72 15.11
C TRP A 144 -12.67 -10.76 15.11
N PRO A 145 -13.34 -10.26 16.18
CA PRO A 145 -14.79 -10.13 16.23
C PRO A 145 -15.32 -9.25 15.10
N GLU A 146 -16.46 -9.63 14.51
CA GLU A 146 -17.04 -8.99 13.33
C GLU A 146 -17.15 -7.46 13.44
N LYS A 147 -17.58 -6.98 14.62
CA LYS A 147 -17.73 -5.55 14.93
C LYS A 147 -16.43 -4.74 14.82
N HIS A 148 -15.27 -5.37 15.01
CA HIS A 148 -13.97 -4.69 15.11
C HIS A 148 -13.02 -5.03 13.95
N ARG A 149 -13.44 -5.87 12.99
CA ARG A 149 -12.61 -6.28 11.84
C ARG A 149 -12.11 -5.10 11.02
N ALA A 150 -12.97 -4.13 10.75
CA ALA A 150 -12.63 -2.94 9.98
C ALA A 150 -11.53 -2.11 10.65
N ILE A 151 -11.56 -1.99 11.99
CA ILE A 151 -10.54 -1.29 12.77
C ILE A 151 -9.20 -2.02 12.65
N GLY A 152 -9.20 -3.34 12.83
CA GLY A 152 -7.98 -4.16 12.71
C GLY A 152 -7.35 -4.08 11.31
N ILE A 153 -8.15 -4.12 10.25
CA ILE A 153 -7.67 -3.98 8.86
C ILE A 153 -7.13 -2.56 8.60
N GLY A 154 -7.77 -1.52 9.14
CA GLY A 154 -7.24 -0.15 9.06
C GLY A 154 -5.90 0.01 9.79
N MET A 155 -5.76 -0.62 10.97
CA MET A 155 -4.49 -0.65 11.70
C MET A 155 -3.40 -1.38 10.91
N LEU A 156 -3.76 -2.46 10.21
CA LEU A 156 -2.84 -3.17 9.31
C LEU A 156 -2.26 -2.20 8.25
N ASP A 157 -3.11 -1.45 7.56
CA ASP A 157 -2.70 -0.58 6.45
C ASP A 157 -1.74 0.53 6.90
N ALA A 158 -1.92 1.05 8.13
CA ALA A 158 -1.01 2.02 8.75
C ALA A 158 0.44 1.51 8.88
N GLY A 159 0.67 0.20 8.81
CA GLY A 159 2.01 -0.40 8.79
C GLY A 159 2.86 0.10 7.62
N TRP A 160 2.24 0.45 6.48
CA TRP A 160 2.96 1.03 5.34
C TRP A 160 3.67 2.34 5.71
N GLY A 161 2.99 3.22 6.44
CA GLY A 161 3.56 4.49 6.88
C GLY A 161 4.70 4.29 7.87
N ILE A 162 4.62 3.28 8.75
CA ILE A 162 5.75 2.92 9.61
C ILE A 162 6.93 2.40 8.79
N GLY A 163 6.70 1.55 7.79
CA GLY A 163 7.75 1.10 6.87
C GLY A 163 8.45 2.27 6.17
N ALA A 164 7.69 3.28 5.74
CA ALA A 164 8.23 4.51 5.14
C ALA A 164 9.11 5.31 6.11
N ILE A 165 8.69 5.45 7.36
CA ILE A 165 9.49 6.10 8.42
C ILE A 165 10.77 5.30 8.68
N LEU A 166 10.68 3.98 8.78
CA LEU A 166 11.85 3.11 8.97
C LEU A 166 12.82 3.24 7.79
N ALA A 167 12.33 3.29 6.55
CA ALA A 167 13.16 3.44 5.35
C ALA A 167 13.89 4.79 5.36
N ALA A 168 13.19 5.86 5.73
CA ALA A 168 13.75 7.19 5.89
C ALA A 168 14.84 7.24 6.97
N ILE A 169 14.57 6.68 8.16
CA ILE A 169 15.52 6.64 9.28
C ILE A 169 16.76 5.83 8.91
N VAL A 170 16.58 4.63 8.37
CA VAL A 170 17.69 3.77 7.94
C VAL A 170 18.50 4.44 6.83
N TYR A 171 17.86 5.10 5.87
CA TYR A 171 18.56 5.92 4.88
C TYR A 171 19.38 7.02 5.57
N GLY A 172 18.77 7.82 6.45
CA GLY A 172 19.47 8.92 7.14
C GLY A 172 20.68 8.47 7.96
N LEU A 173 20.62 7.28 8.58
CA LEU A 173 21.67 6.78 9.48
C LEU A 173 22.71 5.90 8.78
N VAL A 174 22.32 5.07 7.81
CA VAL A 174 23.21 4.04 7.22
C VAL A 174 23.83 4.51 5.91
N TYR A 175 23.06 5.19 5.05
CA TYR A 175 23.51 5.62 3.73
C TYR A 175 24.79 6.48 3.76
N PRO A 176 24.95 7.47 4.67
CA PRO A 176 26.14 8.32 4.70
C PRO A 176 27.46 7.59 4.98
N HIS A 177 27.42 6.45 5.69
CA HIS A 177 28.61 5.73 6.12
C HIS A 177 28.94 4.53 5.23
N PHE A 178 27.92 3.85 4.70
CA PHE A 178 28.08 2.56 4.01
C PHE A 178 27.58 2.56 2.56
N GLY A 179 26.94 3.64 2.12
CA GLY A 179 26.38 3.77 0.78
C GLY A 179 25.07 3.00 0.58
N TRP A 180 24.55 3.04 -0.65
CA TRP A 180 23.19 2.59 -0.96
C TRP A 180 23.00 1.07 -0.93
N ARG A 181 24.02 0.29 -1.29
CA ARG A 181 23.89 -1.18 -1.38
C ARG A 181 23.58 -1.80 -0.03
N VAL A 182 24.20 -1.28 1.04
CA VAL A 182 24.06 -1.83 2.40
C VAL A 182 22.63 -1.72 2.93
N LEU A 183 21.86 -0.71 2.48
CA LEU A 183 20.47 -0.51 2.90
C LEU A 183 19.59 -1.74 2.64
N PHE A 184 19.82 -2.45 1.54
CA PHE A 184 19.06 -3.64 1.15
C PHE A 184 19.37 -4.89 1.98
N PHE A 185 20.40 -4.86 2.82
CA PHE A 185 20.71 -5.97 3.75
C PHE A 185 20.20 -5.70 5.17
N VAL A 186 19.87 -4.46 5.51
CA VAL A 186 19.39 -4.07 6.85
C VAL A 186 18.10 -4.81 7.21
N GLY A 187 17.24 -5.06 6.22
CA GLY A 187 15.97 -5.79 6.40
C GLY A 187 16.10 -7.29 6.67
N ILE A 188 17.26 -7.91 6.40
CA ILE A 188 17.40 -9.38 6.47
C ILE A 188 17.23 -9.89 7.90
N VAL A 189 17.93 -9.29 8.86
CA VAL A 189 17.88 -9.69 10.27
C VAL A 189 16.48 -9.52 10.87
N PRO A 190 15.81 -8.35 10.77
CA PRO A 190 14.47 -8.20 11.32
C PRO A 190 13.44 -9.11 10.61
N SER A 191 13.54 -9.31 9.30
CA SER A 191 12.69 -10.26 8.58
C SER A 191 12.89 -11.71 9.03
N ALA A 192 14.12 -12.15 9.27
CA ALA A 192 14.42 -13.50 9.74
C ALA A 192 13.88 -13.73 11.15
N ILE A 193 14.08 -12.77 12.07
CA ILE A 193 13.54 -12.82 13.43
C ILE A 193 12.01 -12.86 13.38
N LEU A 194 11.39 -11.99 12.59
CA LEU A 194 9.94 -11.96 12.44
C LEU A 194 9.40 -13.26 11.85
N GLY A 195 10.04 -13.81 10.81
CA GLY A 195 9.66 -15.08 10.21
C GLY A 195 9.72 -16.23 11.21
N TRP A 196 10.75 -16.28 12.06
CA TRP A 196 10.86 -17.26 13.13
C TRP A 196 9.74 -17.09 14.19
N LEU A 197 9.47 -15.86 14.61
CA LEU A 197 8.39 -15.56 15.56
C LEU A 197 7.02 -15.95 15.00
N LEU A 198 6.72 -15.60 13.75
CA LEU A 198 5.48 -15.98 13.08
C LEU A 198 5.37 -17.49 12.92
N TYR A 199 6.46 -18.17 12.56
CA TYR A 199 6.48 -19.62 12.51
C TYR A 199 6.17 -20.26 13.87
N ARG A 200 6.68 -19.71 14.98
CA ARG A 200 6.48 -20.27 16.31
C ARG A 200 5.11 -19.95 16.92
N TYR A 201 4.62 -18.72 16.72
CA TYR A 201 3.50 -18.18 17.50
C TYR A 201 2.25 -17.87 16.68
N LEU A 202 2.34 -17.69 15.35
CA LEU A 202 1.15 -17.41 14.55
C LEU A 202 0.32 -18.70 14.43
N PRO A 203 -0.92 -18.74 14.96
CA PRO A 203 -1.81 -19.87 14.75
C PRO A 203 -2.33 -19.86 13.31
N GLU A 204 -2.67 -21.04 12.79
CA GLU A 204 -3.37 -21.13 11.51
C GLU A 204 -4.81 -20.63 11.66
N SER A 205 -5.39 -20.08 10.58
CA SER A 205 -6.74 -19.51 10.65
C SER A 205 -7.80 -20.57 11.00
N PRO A 206 -8.65 -20.35 12.03
CA PRO A 206 -9.73 -21.27 12.39
C PRO A 206 -10.77 -21.45 11.27
N MET A 207 -10.97 -20.43 10.44
CA MET A 207 -11.94 -20.47 9.33
C MET A 207 -11.44 -21.31 8.15
N TRP A 208 -10.13 -21.30 7.87
CA TRP A 208 -9.55 -22.20 6.88
C TRP A 208 -9.72 -23.68 7.27
N GLN A 209 -9.49 -24.00 8.55
CA GLN A 209 -9.66 -25.38 9.05
C GLN A 209 -11.11 -25.87 8.90
N ARG A 210 -12.10 -24.98 9.10
CA ARG A 210 -13.53 -25.29 8.89
C ARG A 210 -13.92 -25.35 7.42
N SER A 211 -13.35 -24.46 6.59
CA SER A 211 -13.54 -24.43 5.14
C SER A 211 -13.01 -25.69 4.45
N GLN A 212 -11.83 -26.19 4.84
CA GLN A 212 -11.25 -27.43 4.30
C GLN A 212 -12.15 -28.65 4.52
N GLN A 213 -12.89 -28.70 5.63
CA GLN A 213 -13.83 -29.78 5.92
C GLN A 213 -15.10 -29.71 5.05
N GLN A 214 -15.44 -28.54 4.51
CA GLN A 214 -16.62 -28.32 3.66
C GLN A 214 -16.28 -28.18 2.16
N ALA A 215 -15.02 -27.90 1.79
CA ALA A 215 -14.59 -27.57 0.44
C ALA A 215 -14.31 -28.79 -0.47
N LYS A 216 -15.26 -29.72 -0.56
CA LYS A 216 -15.34 -30.71 -1.67
C LYS A 216 -16.15 -30.21 -2.87
N ALA A 217 -16.73 -29.01 -2.83
CA ALA A 217 -17.47 -28.43 -3.94
C ALA A 217 -16.57 -27.53 -4.79
N GLY A 218 -16.03 -28.06 -5.89
CA GLY A 218 -15.23 -27.32 -6.86
C GLY A 218 -16.03 -26.16 -7.48
N GLY A 219 -15.65 -24.92 -7.15
CA GLY A 219 -16.14 -23.71 -7.81
C GLY A 219 -15.03 -23.05 -8.63
N ARG A 220 -15.35 -22.65 -9.87
CA ARG A 220 -14.47 -21.78 -10.68
C ARG A 220 -14.19 -20.47 -9.92
N TRP A 221 -13.01 -19.89 -10.14
CA TRP A 221 -12.53 -18.69 -9.46
C TRP A 221 -13.55 -17.53 -9.55
N PRO A 222 -13.99 -16.96 -8.42
CA PRO A 222 -14.95 -15.83 -8.41
C PRO A 222 -14.44 -14.61 -9.17
N ALA A 223 -13.13 -14.38 -9.19
CA ALA A 223 -12.51 -13.29 -9.94
C ALA A 223 -12.77 -13.40 -11.45
N PHE A 224 -12.75 -14.60 -12.04
CA PHE A 224 -13.02 -14.77 -13.47
C PHE A 224 -14.50 -14.49 -13.80
N ARG A 225 -15.42 -14.81 -12.88
CA ARG A 225 -16.84 -14.45 -13.02
C ARG A 225 -17.06 -12.95 -13.00
N LEU A 226 -16.32 -12.21 -12.16
CA LEU A 226 -16.38 -10.75 -12.14
C LEU A 226 -16.05 -10.12 -13.51
N PHE A 227 -15.04 -10.64 -14.22
CA PHE A 227 -14.70 -10.18 -15.59
C PHE A 227 -15.76 -10.54 -16.61
N ALA A 228 -16.34 -11.74 -16.50
CA ALA A 228 -17.34 -12.21 -17.44
C ALA A 228 -18.69 -11.48 -17.26
N GLU A 229 -19.08 -11.21 -16.02
CA GLU A 229 -20.40 -10.68 -15.66
C GLU A 229 -20.42 -9.15 -15.58
N HIS A 230 -19.32 -8.50 -15.15
CA HIS A 230 -19.26 -7.05 -14.92
C HIS A 230 -17.99 -6.37 -15.49
N PRO A 231 -17.59 -6.60 -16.75
CA PRO A 231 -16.33 -6.11 -17.29
C PRO A 231 -16.21 -4.57 -17.26
N TRP A 232 -17.32 -3.86 -17.53
CA TRP A 232 -17.35 -2.40 -17.49
C TRP A 232 -17.07 -1.83 -16.10
N LEU A 233 -17.69 -2.41 -15.06
CA LEU A 233 -17.49 -1.98 -13.68
C LEU A 233 -16.04 -2.20 -13.24
N VAL A 234 -15.45 -3.34 -13.61
CA VAL A 234 -14.04 -3.60 -13.33
C VAL A 234 -13.13 -2.59 -14.04
N LEU A 235 -13.39 -2.30 -15.31
CA LEU A 235 -12.62 -1.31 -16.07
C LEU A 235 -12.69 0.07 -15.40
N VAL A 236 -13.88 0.54 -15.04
CA VAL A 236 -14.08 1.84 -14.39
C VAL A 236 -13.34 1.92 -13.06
N LEU A 237 -13.50 0.91 -12.19
CA LEU A 237 -12.87 0.90 -10.86
C LEU A 237 -11.35 0.71 -10.94
N ALA A 238 -10.86 -0.06 -11.92
CA ALA A 238 -9.43 -0.20 -12.18
C ALA A 238 -8.82 1.10 -12.70
N LEU A 239 -9.44 1.76 -13.69
CA LEU A 239 -8.97 3.04 -14.20
C LEU A 239 -9.02 4.13 -13.13
N MET A 240 -10.09 4.18 -12.33
CA MET A 240 -10.18 5.05 -11.16
C MET A 240 -8.94 4.85 -10.29
N LEU A 241 -8.68 3.62 -9.86
CA LEU A 241 -7.58 3.36 -8.94
C LEU A 241 -6.20 3.58 -9.57
N ILE A 242 -6.03 3.32 -10.87
CA ILE A 242 -4.81 3.66 -11.61
C ILE A 242 -4.53 5.15 -11.49
N PHE A 243 -5.50 6.03 -11.75
CA PHE A 243 -5.27 7.48 -11.68
C PHE A 243 -5.14 8.00 -10.25
N LEU A 244 -5.86 7.42 -9.29
CA LEU A 244 -5.69 7.75 -7.86
C LEU A 244 -4.29 7.39 -7.36
N GLN A 245 -3.78 6.21 -7.73
CA GLN A 245 -2.39 5.85 -7.43
C GLN A 245 -1.42 6.72 -8.22
N PHE A 246 -1.68 6.99 -9.50
CA PHE A 246 -0.85 7.91 -10.29
C PHE A 246 -0.75 9.30 -9.63
N ALA A 247 -1.79 9.78 -8.94
CA ALA A 247 -1.75 11.07 -8.25
C ALA A 247 -0.80 11.09 -7.03
N ALA A 248 -0.74 10.01 -6.24
CA ALA A 248 0.01 10.00 -4.98
C ALA A 248 1.51 9.69 -5.15
N TRP A 249 1.88 8.98 -6.21
CA TRP A 249 3.22 8.45 -6.40
C TRP A 249 4.29 9.40 -6.97
N PRO A 250 3.99 10.51 -7.67
CA PRO A 250 4.96 11.56 -7.94
C PRO A 250 5.58 12.08 -6.65
N LEU A 251 4.76 12.31 -5.61
CA LEU A 251 5.26 12.68 -4.30
C LEU A 251 6.01 11.51 -3.64
N GLN A 252 5.36 10.37 -3.40
CA GLN A 252 5.96 9.28 -2.62
C GLN A 252 7.22 8.69 -3.27
N GLY A 253 7.20 8.54 -4.60
CA GLY A 253 8.28 7.92 -5.36
C GLY A 253 9.46 8.84 -5.63
N LEU A 254 9.26 10.17 -5.65
CA LEU A 254 10.31 11.11 -6.04
C LEU A 254 10.68 12.15 -4.98
N LEU A 255 9.95 12.29 -3.87
CA LEU A 255 10.31 13.25 -2.82
C LEU A 255 11.77 13.11 -2.34
N PRO A 256 12.29 11.89 -2.03
CA PRO A 256 13.71 11.76 -1.66
C PRO A 256 14.66 12.17 -2.79
N THR A 257 14.32 11.78 -4.03
CA THR A 257 15.11 12.07 -5.23
C THR A 257 15.15 13.59 -5.52
N PHE A 258 14.03 14.28 -5.35
CA PHE A 258 13.90 15.72 -5.49
C PHE A 258 14.76 16.46 -4.48
N LEU A 259 14.62 16.12 -3.19
CA LEU A 259 15.41 16.73 -2.12
C LEU A 259 16.91 16.46 -2.30
N LYS A 260 17.28 15.26 -2.76
CA LYS A 260 18.67 14.93 -3.10
C LYS A 260 19.19 15.73 -4.29
N GLY A 261 18.36 15.97 -5.31
CA GLY A 261 18.69 16.85 -6.44
C GLY A 261 18.97 18.30 -6.03
N LEU A 262 18.34 18.75 -4.93
CA LEU A 262 18.59 20.05 -4.30
C LEU A 262 19.79 20.03 -3.33
N ASN A 263 20.55 18.94 -3.26
CA ASN A 263 21.71 18.75 -2.38
C ASN A 263 21.40 18.80 -0.87
N PHE A 264 20.17 18.48 -0.46
CA PHE A 264 19.87 18.31 0.97
C PHE A 264 20.59 17.11 1.57
N SER A 265 20.94 17.21 2.86
CA SER A 265 21.58 16.13 3.61
C SER A 265 20.67 14.91 3.73
N ALA A 266 21.26 13.71 3.91
CA ALA A 266 20.48 12.49 4.14
C ALA A 266 19.57 12.59 5.36
N ALA A 267 19.99 13.32 6.40
CA ALA A 267 19.17 13.59 7.58
C ALA A 267 17.95 14.47 7.25
N THR A 268 18.12 15.52 6.45
CA THR A 268 17.01 16.39 6.01
C THR A 268 16.01 15.63 5.14
N ILE A 269 16.52 14.82 4.20
CA ILE A 269 15.69 13.95 3.37
C ILE A 269 14.86 13.02 4.26
N SER A 270 15.52 12.33 5.20
CA SER A 270 14.88 11.44 6.17
C SER A 270 13.77 12.14 6.95
N TRP A 271 14.02 13.34 7.49
CA TRP A 271 13.02 14.06 8.28
C TRP A 271 11.80 14.49 7.46
N LEU A 272 11.98 15.03 6.26
CA LEU A 272 10.87 15.46 5.41
C LEU A 272 10.03 14.27 4.92
N THR A 273 10.68 13.18 4.52
CA THR A 273 9.96 11.96 4.10
C THR A 273 9.24 11.31 5.27
N SER A 274 9.84 11.33 6.47
CA SER A 274 9.19 10.85 7.70
C SER A 274 7.98 11.70 8.06
N ALA A 275 8.06 13.04 7.95
CA ALA A 275 6.93 13.92 8.20
C ALA A 275 5.74 13.59 7.28
N SER A 276 6.01 13.31 5.99
CA SER A 276 4.99 12.85 5.05
C SER A 276 4.40 11.49 5.42
N ALA A 277 5.23 10.53 5.80
CA ALA A 277 4.77 9.21 6.25
C ALA A 277 3.92 9.28 7.54
N VAL A 278 4.27 10.17 8.48
CA VAL A 278 3.45 10.43 9.67
C VAL A 278 2.09 11.00 9.25
N GLY A 279 2.07 11.97 8.34
CA GLY A 279 0.84 12.50 7.75
C GLY A 279 -0.03 11.39 7.13
N GLN A 280 0.59 10.51 6.34
CA GLN A 280 -0.08 9.37 5.71
C GLN A 280 -0.79 8.45 6.72
N ILE A 281 -0.15 8.11 7.84
CA ILE A 281 -0.75 7.25 8.88
C ILE A 281 -2.07 7.85 9.41
N PHE A 282 -2.03 9.14 9.74
CA PHE A 282 -3.23 9.84 10.22
C PHE A 282 -4.26 10.03 9.10
N GLY A 283 -3.80 10.29 7.88
CA GLY A 283 -4.65 10.46 6.71
C GLY A 283 -5.44 9.21 6.36
N PHE A 284 -4.82 8.02 6.40
CA PHE A 284 -5.52 6.74 6.19
C PHE A 284 -6.70 6.59 7.15
N SER A 285 -6.48 6.88 8.43
CA SER A 285 -7.52 6.81 9.46
C SER A 285 -8.60 7.87 9.27
N ALA A 286 -8.19 9.12 8.99
CA ALA A 286 -9.10 10.26 8.87
C ALA A 286 -9.98 10.19 7.60
N SER A 287 -9.45 9.65 6.50
CA SER A 287 -10.12 9.62 5.20
C SER A 287 -11.48 8.92 5.26
N GLY A 288 -11.61 7.86 6.06
CA GLY A 288 -12.85 7.11 6.26
C GLY A 288 -13.96 8.00 6.84
N PHE A 289 -13.65 8.72 7.92
CA PHE A 289 -14.59 9.64 8.54
C PHE A 289 -15.00 10.77 7.60
N VAL A 290 -14.06 11.30 6.81
CA VAL A 290 -14.34 12.36 5.84
C VAL A 290 -15.32 11.89 4.77
N VAL A 291 -15.13 10.68 4.21
CA VAL A 291 -16.03 10.15 3.17
C VAL A 291 -17.37 9.64 3.73
N GLU A 292 -17.42 9.27 5.00
CA GLU A 292 -18.69 8.99 5.68
C GLU A 292 -19.50 10.27 5.89
N TYR A 293 -18.84 11.35 6.34
CA TYR A 293 -19.52 12.62 6.62
C TYR A 293 -19.92 13.36 5.34
N LEU A 294 -19.03 13.51 4.36
CA LEU A 294 -19.28 14.29 3.14
C LEU A 294 -19.86 13.47 1.98
N GLY A 295 -19.76 12.14 2.05
CA GLY A 295 -20.03 11.23 0.93
C GLY A 295 -18.76 10.84 0.20
N ARG A 296 -18.80 9.70 -0.50
CA ARG A 296 -17.61 9.05 -1.08
C ARG A 296 -16.98 9.94 -2.14
N LYS A 297 -17.78 10.50 -3.05
CA LYS A 297 -17.27 11.35 -4.13
C LYS A 297 -16.72 12.68 -3.62
N LYS A 298 -17.53 13.41 -2.87
CA LYS A 298 -17.19 14.77 -2.38
C LYS A 298 -16.09 14.74 -1.33
N GLY A 299 -16.12 13.77 -0.42
CA GLY A 299 -15.08 13.58 0.60
C GLY A 299 -13.73 13.26 -0.04
N LEU A 300 -13.70 12.34 -1.00
CA LEU A 300 -12.46 12.02 -1.72
C LEU A 300 -11.96 13.20 -2.56
N ALA A 301 -12.84 13.94 -3.23
CA ALA A 301 -12.47 15.16 -3.96
C ALA A 301 -11.81 16.21 -3.07
N LEU A 302 -12.38 16.46 -1.88
CA LEU A 302 -11.79 17.39 -0.91
C LEU A 302 -10.38 16.96 -0.52
N LEU A 303 -10.19 15.69 -0.15
CA LEU A 303 -8.87 15.16 0.23
C LEU A 303 -7.85 15.31 -0.90
N LEU A 304 -8.21 14.93 -2.13
CA LEU A 304 -7.27 14.98 -3.25
C LEU A 304 -6.92 16.40 -3.69
N ILE A 305 -7.87 17.34 -3.66
CA ILE A 305 -7.63 18.75 -4.01
C ILE A 305 -6.71 19.39 -2.96
N LEU A 306 -7.01 19.22 -1.67
CA LEU A 306 -6.14 19.70 -0.58
C LEU A 306 -4.77 19.02 -0.63
N GLY A 307 -4.73 17.75 -0.99
CA GLY A 307 -3.49 16.98 -1.19
C GLY A 307 -2.63 17.57 -2.30
N SER A 308 -3.22 17.82 -3.48
CA SER A 308 -2.51 18.42 -4.60
C SER A 308 -2.02 19.83 -4.29
N ALA A 309 -2.81 20.63 -3.56
CA ALA A 309 -2.39 21.96 -3.09
C ALA A 309 -1.24 21.87 -2.07
N SER A 310 -1.28 20.89 -1.18
CA SER A 310 -0.22 20.64 -0.20
C SER A 310 1.07 20.16 -0.87
N VAL A 311 0.98 19.35 -1.94
CA VAL A 311 2.14 18.94 -2.74
C VAL A 311 2.78 20.16 -3.41
N TYR A 312 2.00 21.05 -4.03
CA TYR A 312 2.52 22.30 -4.59
C TYR A 312 3.23 23.15 -3.54
N ALA A 313 2.58 23.33 -2.39
CA ALA A 313 3.12 24.12 -1.30
C ALA A 313 4.43 23.51 -0.76
N LEU A 314 4.51 22.19 -0.63
CA LEU A 314 5.73 21.48 -0.23
C LEU A 314 6.87 21.76 -1.22
N VAL A 315 6.69 21.45 -2.50
CA VAL A 315 7.77 21.56 -3.49
C VAL A 315 8.22 23.02 -3.70
N SER A 316 7.33 23.98 -3.46
CA SER A 316 7.64 25.42 -3.56
C SER A 316 8.28 26.00 -2.30
N SER A 317 8.13 25.36 -1.14
CA SER A 317 8.60 25.88 0.15
C SER A 317 9.74 25.07 0.78
N VAL A 318 10.36 24.15 0.03
CA VAL A 318 11.47 23.30 0.53
C VAL A 318 12.65 24.06 1.13
N ASN A 319 12.88 25.31 0.70
CA ASN A 319 13.93 26.17 1.26
C ASN A 319 13.57 26.79 2.62
N VAL A 320 12.30 26.70 3.04
CA VAL A 320 11.79 27.18 4.33
C VAL A 320 11.37 25.98 5.16
N MET A 321 12.34 25.39 5.88
CA MET A 321 12.19 24.06 6.51
C MET A 321 10.93 23.88 7.38
N PRO A 322 10.51 24.86 8.23
CA PRO A 322 9.28 24.71 9.00
C PRO A 322 8.03 24.53 8.12
N LEU A 323 7.93 25.29 7.02
CA LEU A 323 6.83 25.15 6.07
C LEU A 323 6.93 23.83 5.31
N ALA A 324 8.13 23.44 4.88
CA ALA A 324 8.36 22.18 4.20
C ALA A 324 7.91 20.98 5.04
N VAL A 325 8.21 20.96 6.34
CA VAL A 325 7.76 19.89 7.26
C VAL A 325 6.23 19.86 7.38
N VAL A 326 5.60 21.02 7.53
CA VAL A 326 4.14 21.13 7.61
C VAL A 326 3.47 20.63 6.34
N PHE A 327 3.94 21.04 5.17
CA PHE A 327 3.37 20.60 3.89
C PHE A 327 3.77 19.18 3.51
N ALA A 328 4.89 18.65 4.00
CA ALA A 328 5.21 17.23 3.92
C ALA A 328 4.17 16.40 4.67
N PHE A 329 3.87 16.78 5.92
CA PHE A 329 2.80 16.16 6.70
C PHE A 329 1.44 16.26 5.97
N PHE A 330 1.03 17.45 5.54
CA PHE A 330 -0.29 17.61 4.92
C PHE A 330 -0.41 16.94 3.56
N SER A 331 0.66 16.92 2.75
CA SER A 331 0.67 16.15 1.50
C SER A 331 0.51 14.67 1.81
N GLY A 332 1.28 14.12 2.76
CA GLY A 332 1.09 12.75 3.24
C GLY A 332 -0.32 12.46 3.72
N PHE A 333 -0.89 13.35 4.55
CA PHE A 333 -2.23 13.22 5.11
C PHE A 333 -3.33 13.23 4.04
N PHE A 334 -3.28 14.17 3.11
CA PHE A 334 -4.34 14.41 2.16
C PHE A 334 -4.19 13.60 0.86
N ILE A 335 -3.02 13.62 0.20
CA ILE A 335 -2.86 12.95 -1.10
C ILE A 335 -2.63 11.45 -0.92
N VAL A 336 -1.71 11.07 -0.03
CA VAL A 336 -1.39 9.65 0.20
C VAL A 336 -2.45 9.03 1.10
N GLY A 337 -2.81 9.71 2.18
CA GLY A 337 -3.80 9.26 3.16
C GLY A 337 -5.22 9.09 2.61
N ALA A 338 -5.56 9.72 1.48
CA ALA A 338 -6.80 9.41 0.76
C ALA A 338 -6.91 7.93 0.37
N GLY A 339 -5.78 7.21 0.26
CA GLY A 339 -5.75 5.78 -0.02
C GLY A 339 -6.54 4.91 0.96
N GLY A 340 -6.72 5.38 2.20
CA GLY A 340 -7.43 4.64 3.25
C GLY A 340 -8.91 4.37 2.95
N CYS A 341 -9.52 5.16 2.05
CA CYS A 341 -10.92 4.95 1.64
C CYS A 341 -11.08 4.28 0.26
N TYR A 342 -9.99 4.02 -0.47
CA TYR A 342 -10.07 3.45 -1.83
C TYR A 342 -10.72 2.07 -1.84
N ALA A 343 -10.27 1.20 -0.92
CA ALA A 343 -10.83 -0.15 -0.79
C ALA A 343 -12.33 -0.13 -0.46
N THR A 344 -12.77 0.80 0.38
CA THR A 344 -14.18 0.98 0.74
C THR A 344 -15.02 1.38 -0.47
N ILE A 345 -14.58 2.37 -1.24
CA ILE A 345 -15.30 2.83 -2.45
C ILE A 345 -15.42 1.71 -3.47
N ILE A 346 -14.35 0.94 -3.68
CA ILE A 346 -14.35 -0.23 -4.58
C ILE A 346 -15.31 -1.30 -4.07
N ALA A 347 -15.23 -1.65 -2.79
CA ALA A 347 -16.06 -2.69 -2.18
C ALA A 347 -17.56 -2.35 -2.29
N GLU A 348 -17.95 -1.11 -2.00
CA GLU A 348 -19.34 -0.66 -2.04
C GLU A 348 -19.92 -0.60 -3.46
N ASN A 349 -19.09 -0.45 -4.48
CA ASN A 349 -19.53 -0.44 -5.89
C ASN A 349 -19.57 -1.83 -6.52
N LEU A 350 -18.99 -2.85 -5.86
CA LEU A 350 -18.99 -4.22 -6.35
C LEU A 350 -20.19 -5.03 -5.85
N PRO A 351 -20.76 -5.91 -6.69
CA PRO A 351 -21.80 -6.87 -6.28
C PRO A 351 -21.31 -7.80 -5.17
N GLY A 352 -22.20 -8.15 -4.24
CA GLY A 352 -21.84 -8.87 -3.01
C GLY A 352 -21.18 -10.24 -3.24
N ASN A 353 -21.57 -10.95 -4.31
CA ASN A 353 -21.06 -12.27 -4.68
C ASN A 353 -19.59 -12.29 -5.18
N VAL A 354 -19.07 -11.14 -5.61
CA VAL A 354 -17.71 -11.00 -6.19
C VAL A 354 -16.86 -9.93 -5.49
N ARG A 355 -17.42 -9.21 -4.51
CA ARG A 355 -16.82 -8.07 -3.80
C ARG A 355 -15.41 -8.35 -3.28
N GLY A 356 -15.22 -9.44 -2.52
CA GLY A 356 -13.93 -9.75 -1.89
C GLY A 356 -12.80 -9.97 -2.90
N SER A 357 -13.04 -10.79 -3.93
CA SER A 357 -12.05 -11.06 -4.98
C SER A 357 -11.83 -9.84 -5.90
N GLY A 358 -12.87 -9.04 -6.14
CA GLY A 358 -12.80 -7.84 -6.96
C GLY A 358 -11.94 -6.74 -6.35
N VAL A 359 -12.08 -6.47 -5.04
CA VAL A 359 -11.27 -5.44 -4.34
C VAL A 359 -9.78 -5.74 -4.47
N GLY A 360 -9.35 -6.96 -4.12
CA GLY A 360 -7.94 -7.34 -4.19
C GLY A 360 -7.37 -7.28 -5.61
N PHE A 361 -8.14 -7.71 -6.60
CA PHE A 361 -7.69 -7.67 -7.99
C PHE A 361 -7.59 -6.23 -8.52
N ILE A 362 -8.63 -5.42 -8.35
CA ILE A 362 -8.65 -4.01 -8.77
C ILE A 362 -7.50 -3.25 -8.10
N TYR A 363 -7.22 -3.54 -6.82
CA TYR A 363 -6.10 -2.94 -6.11
C TYR A 363 -4.75 -3.22 -6.76
N ASN A 364 -4.50 -4.50 -7.10
CA ASN A 364 -3.25 -4.91 -7.74
C ASN A 364 -3.10 -4.40 -9.18
N ILE A 365 -4.19 -4.08 -9.89
CA ILE A 365 -4.12 -3.33 -11.16
C ILE A 365 -3.89 -1.84 -10.93
N GLY A 366 -4.56 -1.24 -9.94
CA GLY A 366 -4.44 0.18 -9.65
C GLY A 366 -3.01 0.64 -9.36
N VAL A 367 -2.23 -0.17 -8.64
CA VAL A 367 -0.83 0.16 -8.30
C VAL A 367 0.08 0.36 -9.52
N PHE A 368 -0.29 -0.13 -10.72
CA PHE A 368 0.46 0.19 -11.94
C PHE A 368 0.55 1.69 -12.20
N GLY A 369 -0.53 2.43 -11.94
CA GLY A 369 -0.52 3.89 -12.05
C GLY A 369 0.50 4.54 -11.12
N GLY A 370 0.65 4.00 -9.91
CA GLY A 370 1.68 4.42 -8.98
C GLY A 370 3.09 4.10 -9.47
N GLY A 371 3.29 2.93 -10.08
CA GLY A 371 4.59 2.49 -10.59
C GLY A 371 5.09 3.30 -11.79
N ILE A 372 4.19 3.70 -12.68
CA ILE A 372 4.55 4.46 -13.90
C ILE A 372 4.70 5.96 -13.64
N ALA A 373 4.07 6.51 -12.59
CA ALA A 373 4.09 7.95 -12.33
C ALA A 373 5.51 8.55 -12.17
N PRO A 374 6.43 7.97 -11.39
CA PRO A 374 7.81 8.45 -11.30
C PRO A 374 8.54 8.47 -12.65
N TYR A 375 8.30 7.48 -13.51
CA TYR A 375 8.87 7.42 -14.86
C TYR A 375 8.38 8.56 -15.75
N VAL A 376 7.08 8.84 -15.71
CA VAL A 376 6.47 9.93 -16.49
C VAL A 376 7.06 11.28 -16.06
N VAL A 377 7.12 11.55 -14.76
CA VAL A 377 7.70 12.79 -14.20
C VAL A 377 9.18 12.93 -14.59
N LEU A 378 9.99 11.89 -14.42
CA LEU A 378 11.42 11.98 -14.75
C LEU A 378 11.67 12.09 -16.25
N SER A 379 10.81 11.48 -17.09
CA SER A 379 10.92 11.59 -18.54
C SER A 379 10.52 12.99 -19.02
N SER A 380 9.52 13.62 -18.40
CA SER A 380 9.11 14.99 -18.77
C SER A 380 10.19 16.04 -18.53
N ILE A 381 11.12 15.80 -17.60
CA ILE A 381 12.27 16.70 -17.39
C ILE A 381 13.14 16.77 -18.66
N ARG A 382 13.31 15.66 -19.37
CA ARG A 382 14.12 15.61 -20.60
C ARG A 382 13.33 15.99 -21.85
N THR A 383 12.07 15.58 -21.96
CA THR A 383 11.27 15.77 -23.18
C THR A 383 10.52 17.09 -23.20
N LEU A 384 10.02 17.53 -22.05
CA LEU A 384 9.21 18.74 -21.90
C LEU A 384 9.97 19.86 -21.16
N HIS A 385 11.22 19.62 -20.74
CA HIS A 385 12.06 20.59 -20.01
C HIS A 385 11.40 21.12 -18.72
N LEU A 386 10.55 20.31 -18.09
CA LEU A 386 9.94 20.66 -16.80
C LEU A 386 10.96 20.53 -15.67
N ASP A 387 10.92 21.47 -14.72
CA ASP A 387 11.59 21.29 -13.43
C ASP A 387 10.97 20.12 -12.66
N MET A 388 11.76 19.41 -11.84
CA MET A 388 11.27 18.27 -11.07
C MET A 388 10.15 18.65 -10.09
N ALA A 389 10.22 19.81 -9.43
CA ALA A 389 9.18 20.30 -8.55
C ALA A 389 7.85 20.48 -9.31
N VAL A 390 7.93 21.13 -10.48
CA VAL A 390 6.79 21.37 -11.36
C VAL A 390 6.23 20.03 -11.86
N GLY A 391 7.10 19.11 -12.28
CA GLY A 391 6.71 17.77 -12.72
C GLY A 391 5.97 16.98 -11.62
N ILE A 392 6.49 16.95 -10.40
CA ILE A 392 5.85 16.27 -9.27
C ILE A 392 4.43 16.80 -9.06
N TRP A 393 4.25 18.12 -9.01
CA TRP A 393 2.94 18.72 -8.80
C TRP A 393 2.00 18.55 -9.99
N VAL A 394 2.43 18.85 -11.22
CA VAL A 394 1.59 18.80 -12.43
C VAL A 394 1.06 17.37 -12.65
N PHE A 395 1.90 16.36 -12.54
CA PHE A 395 1.45 14.97 -12.74
C PHE A 395 0.61 14.46 -11.56
N THR A 396 0.85 14.95 -10.33
CA THR A 396 -0.09 14.75 -9.21
C THR A 396 -1.47 15.31 -9.56
N LEU A 397 -1.53 16.56 -10.02
CA LEU A 397 -2.77 17.23 -10.37
C LEU A 397 -3.49 16.53 -11.53
N ILE A 398 -2.78 16.11 -12.57
CA ILE A 398 -3.34 15.33 -13.68
C ILE A 398 -3.98 14.04 -13.17
N GLY A 399 -3.28 13.28 -12.31
CA GLY A 399 -3.82 12.07 -11.68
C GLY A 399 -5.09 12.37 -10.87
N VAL A 400 -5.09 13.45 -10.08
CA VAL A 400 -6.27 13.89 -9.32
C VAL A 400 -7.44 14.21 -10.26
N LEU A 401 -7.23 15.03 -11.28
CA LEU A 401 -8.30 15.46 -12.19
C LEU A 401 -8.89 14.28 -12.97
N LEU A 402 -8.05 13.37 -13.48
CA LEU A 402 -8.51 12.18 -14.20
C LEU A 402 -9.22 11.18 -13.27
N GLY A 403 -8.69 10.96 -12.08
CA GLY A 403 -9.33 10.13 -11.06
C GLY A 403 -10.70 10.68 -10.66
N LEU A 404 -10.80 11.99 -10.42
CA LEU A 404 -12.07 12.65 -10.10
C LEU A 404 -13.05 12.65 -11.26
N ALA A 405 -12.59 12.84 -12.50
CA ALA A 405 -13.45 12.73 -13.68
C ALA A 405 -14.12 11.34 -13.76
N ILE A 406 -13.38 10.27 -13.49
CA ILE A 406 -13.92 8.91 -13.48
C ILE A 406 -14.89 8.71 -12.30
N ILE A 407 -14.52 9.17 -11.11
CA ILE A 407 -15.37 9.05 -9.90
C ILE A 407 -16.71 9.76 -10.09
N PHE A 408 -16.69 11.00 -10.58
CA PHE A 408 -17.92 11.76 -10.77
C PHE A 408 -18.74 11.24 -11.94
N GLY A 409 -18.09 10.82 -13.04
CA GLY A 409 -18.76 10.33 -14.25
C GLY A 409 -19.36 8.92 -14.13
N PHE A 410 -18.68 7.99 -13.45
CA PHE A 410 -19.00 6.56 -13.59
C PHE A 410 -19.17 5.79 -12.27
N VAL A 411 -18.57 6.23 -11.17
CA VAL A 411 -18.67 5.54 -9.87
C VAL A 411 -20.00 5.93 -9.21
N LYS A 412 -20.70 5.03 -8.50
CA LYS A 412 -21.94 5.38 -7.79
C LYS A 412 -21.61 6.03 -6.44
N GLU A 413 -22.43 6.99 -6.02
CA GLU A 413 -22.36 7.50 -4.64
C GLU A 413 -23.08 6.50 -3.73
N THR A 414 -22.38 6.06 -2.68
CA THR A 414 -22.79 4.92 -1.84
C THR A 414 -22.99 5.34 -0.38
N LYS A 415 -22.93 6.65 -0.08
CA LYS A 415 -23.23 7.16 1.26
C LYS A 415 -24.64 6.77 1.70
N GLY A 416 -24.71 6.02 2.81
CA GLY A 416 -25.97 5.60 3.42
C GLY A 416 -26.64 4.41 2.74
N VAL A 417 -25.99 3.79 1.74
CA VAL A 417 -26.50 2.59 1.06
C VAL A 417 -26.06 1.35 1.85
N SER A 418 -27.03 0.51 2.25
CA SER A 418 -26.72 -0.76 2.92
C SER A 418 -26.06 -1.74 1.93
N LEU A 419 -24.94 -2.35 2.34
CA LEU A 419 -24.20 -3.35 1.55
C LEU A 419 -25.04 -4.59 1.16
N LEU A 420 -26.21 -4.78 1.79
CA LEU A 420 -27.18 -5.84 1.51
C LEU A 420 -28.16 -5.51 0.36
N HIS A 421 -28.17 -4.26 -0.13
CA HIS A 421 -29.11 -3.78 -1.16
C HIS A 421 -28.40 -3.27 -2.41
N VAL A 422 -27.10 -3.56 -2.55
CA VAL A 422 -26.32 -3.24 -3.75
C VAL A 422 -26.41 -4.44 -4.70
N ASP A 423 -27.49 -4.49 -5.47
CA ASP A 423 -27.65 -5.36 -6.63
C ASP A 423 -27.56 -4.54 -7.93
#